data_AF-A0A6M1ZUY2-F1
#
_entry.id   AF-A0A6M1ZUY2-F1
#
_cell.length_a   1.000
_cell.length_b   1.000
_cell.length_c   1.000
_cell.angle_alpha   90.00
_cell.angle_beta   90.00
_cell.angle_gamma   90.00
#
_symmetry.space_group_name_H-M   'P 1'
#
loop_
_entity.id
_entity.type
_entity.pdbx_description
1 polymer ?
#
loop_
_entity_poly.entity_id
_entity_poly.type
_entity_poly.pdbx_seq_one_letter_code
_entity_poly.pdbx_strand_id
1 'polypeptide(L)'
;MAIEPSIPDYKRDILKCLLDFKEEFNYLLKHPNRLSTEKIKDFKGGIKNLKRLSLILQDDEFQRKMDRFFILINNLSNDFETIKRDDLDLIFERLNNLIKHLE
;
A
#
# COMPACT_ATOMS: atom_id res chain seq x y z
N MET A 1 1.33 -10.05 -35.40
CA MET A 1 1.12 -9.09 -34.30
C MET A 1 1.30 -9.86 -33.01
N ALA A 2 2.34 -9.56 -32.22
CA ALA A 2 2.48 -10.15 -30.90
C ALA A 2 1.42 -9.48 -30.00
N ILE A 3 0.49 -10.29 -29.50
CA ILE A 3 -0.48 -9.86 -28.50
C ILE A 3 0.35 -9.76 -27.22
N GLU A 4 0.60 -8.55 -26.74
CA GLU A 4 1.22 -8.37 -25.42
C GLU A 4 0.39 -9.19 -24.40
N PRO A 5 1.03 -10.02 -23.55
CA PRO A 5 0.29 -10.75 -22.54
C PRO A 5 -0.40 -9.73 -21.65
N SER A 6 -1.73 -9.71 -21.73
CA SER A 6 -2.52 -8.80 -20.92
C SER A 6 -2.23 -9.10 -19.45
N ILE A 7 -1.92 -8.06 -18.67
CA ILE A 7 -1.73 -8.19 -17.22
C ILE A 7 -2.98 -8.92 -16.68
N PRO A 8 -2.86 -10.06 -15.97
CA PRO A 8 -4.01 -10.76 -15.45
C PRO A 8 -4.89 -9.84 -14.60
N ASP A 9 -6.22 -9.98 -14.68
CA ASP A 9 -7.15 -9.04 -14.03
C ASP A 9 -6.89 -8.88 -12.53
N TYR A 10 -6.56 -9.97 -11.83
CA TYR A 10 -6.18 -9.92 -10.41
C TYR A 10 -4.94 -9.05 -10.14
N LYS A 11 -3.96 -9.02 -11.06
CA LYS A 11 -2.75 -8.20 -10.93
C LYS A 11 -3.09 -6.72 -11.17
N ARG A 12 -4.01 -6.42 -12.08
CA ARG A 12 -4.54 -5.05 -12.27
C ARG A 12 -5.31 -4.57 -11.05
N ASP A 13 -6.12 -5.42 -10.44
CA ASP A 13 -6.89 -5.08 -9.24
C ASP A 13 -5.97 -4.74 -8.07
N ILE A 14 -4.93 -5.55 -7.84
CA ILE A 14 -3.93 -5.30 -6.79
C ILE A 14 -3.17 -4.00 -7.08
N LEU A 15 -2.75 -3.78 -8.34
CA LEU A 15 -2.08 -2.55 -8.76
C LEU A 15 -2.97 -1.32 -8.53
N LYS A 16 -4.25 -1.40 -8.90
CA LYS A 16 -5.22 -0.34 -8.67
C LYS A 16 -5.35 -0.03 -7.19
N CYS A 17 -5.50 -1.05 -6.34
CA CYS A 17 -5.56 -0.85 -4.88
C CYS A 17 -4.30 -0.14 -4.36
N LEU A 18 -3.10 -0.52 -4.83
CA LEU A 18 -1.85 0.15 -4.43
C LEU A 18 -1.80 1.62 -4.87
N LEU A 19 -2.29 1.93 -6.07
CA LEU A 19 -2.38 3.29 -6.59
C LEU A 19 -3.38 4.13 -5.79
N ASP A 20 -4.57 3.60 -5.51
CA ASP A 20 -5.59 4.25 -4.68
C ASP A 20 -5.04 4.54 -3.27
N PHE A 21 -4.32 3.56 -2.68
CA PHE A 21 -3.62 3.75 -1.40
C PHE A 21 -2.59 4.88 -1.45
N LYS A 22 -1.83 4.96 -2.55
CA LYS A 22 -0.81 6.00 -2.73
C LYS A 22 -1.42 7.38 -2.85
N GLU A 23 -2.54 7.49 -3.55
CA GLU A 23 -3.27 8.75 -3.68
C GLU A 23 -3.85 9.20 -2.34
N GLU A 24 -4.50 8.29 -1.60
CA GLU A 24 -5.07 8.63 -0.29
C GLU A 24 -3.98 9.03 0.70
N PHE A 25 -2.86 8.31 0.74
CA PHE A 25 -1.74 8.65 1.62
C PHE A 25 -1.11 10.00 1.26
N ASN A 26 -0.95 10.31 -0.04
CA ASN A 26 -0.52 11.63 -0.51
C ASN A 26 -1.49 12.74 -0.13
N TYR A 27 -2.79 12.49 -0.21
CA TYR A 27 -3.81 13.45 0.19
C TYR A 27 -3.69 13.77 1.69
N LEU A 28 -3.52 12.76 2.53
CA LEU A 28 -3.36 12.97 3.98
C LEU A 28 -2.07 13.70 4.34
N LEU A 29 -0.96 13.49 3.63
CA LEU A 29 0.24 14.29 3.81
C LEU A 29 0.00 15.78 3.58
N LYS A 30 -0.79 16.11 2.55
CA LYS A 30 -1.10 17.51 2.18
C LYS A 30 -2.15 18.11 3.09
N HIS A 31 -2.98 17.27 3.72
CA HIS A 31 -4.11 17.67 4.56
C HIS A 31 -4.09 16.92 5.90
N PRO A 32 -3.08 17.14 6.76
CA PRO A 32 -2.91 16.39 8.00
C PRO A 32 -4.12 16.53 8.95
N ASN A 33 -4.84 17.64 8.89
CA ASN A 33 -6.08 17.88 9.64
C ASN A 33 -7.26 16.98 9.23
N ARG A 34 -7.19 16.30 8.09
CA ARG A 34 -8.20 15.34 7.63
C ARG A 34 -7.97 13.93 8.18
N LEU A 35 -6.90 13.75 8.93
CA LEU A 35 -6.53 12.46 9.45
C LEU A 35 -7.13 12.24 10.84
N SER A 36 -7.89 11.17 10.95
CA SER A 36 -8.50 10.72 12.19
C SER A 36 -8.00 9.33 12.55
N THR A 37 -8.17 8.94 13.81
CA THR A 37 -7.93 7.56 14.25
C THR A 37 -8.75 6.55 13.43
N GLU A 38 -9.95 6.93 12.99
CA GLU A 38 -10.78 6.11 12.11
C GLU A 38 -10.12 5.90 10.74
N LYS A 39 -9.61 6.97 10.12
CA LYS A 39 -8.85 6.86 8.87
C LYS A 39 -7.64 5.94 9.01
N ILE A 40 -6.87 6.04 10.09
CA ILE A 40 -5.71 5.14 10.31
C ILE A 40 -6.16 3.68 10.43
N LYS A 41 -7.30 3.42 11.09
CA LYS A 41 -7.89 2.07 11.15
C LYS A 41 -8.31 1.59 9.77
N ASP A 42 -8.91 2.44 8.94
CA ASP A 42 -9.29 2.11 7.57
C ASP A 42 -8.05 1.76 6.73
N PHE A 43 -6.96 2.52 6.85
CA PHE A 43 -5.68 2.22 6.20
C PHE A 43 -5.17 0.83 6.61
N LYS A 44 -5.06 0.57 7.91
CA LYS A 44 -4.60 -0.73 8.42
C LYS A 44 -5.50 -1.87 7.93
N GLY A 45 -6.82 -1.65 7.91
CA GLY A 45 -7.81 -2.61 7.43
C GLY A 45 -7.68 -2.91 5.94
N GLY A 46 -7.53 -1.88 5.11
CA GLY A 46 -7.41 -2.07 3.67
C GLY A 46 -6.05 -2.67 3.27
N ILE A 47 -4.95 -2.36 3.96
CA ILE A 47 -3.66 -3.06 3.74
C ILE A 47 -3.75 -4.54 4.14
N LYS A 48 -4.48 -4.87 5.22
CA LYS A 48 -4.76 -6.28 5.58
C LYS A 48 -5.52 -7.00 4.47
N ASN A 49 -6.52 -6.34 3.87
CA ASN A 49 -7.27 -6.90 2.75
C ASN A 49 -6.40 -7.07 1.51
N LEU A 50 -5.57 -6.07 1.18
CA LEU A 50 -4.63 -6.11 0.07
C LEU A 50 -3.62 -7.24 0.21
N LYS A 51 -3.03 -7.43 1.39
CA LYS A 51 -2.13 -8.57 1.68
C LYS A 51 -2.83 -9.92 1.46
N ARG A 52 -4.11 -10.03 1.84
CA ARG A 52 -4.87 -11.27 1.59
C ARG A 52 -5.09 -11.49 0.10
N LEU A 53 -5.43 -10.43 -0.64
CA LEU A 53 -5.61 -10.50 -2.09
C LEU A 53 -4.29 -10.82 -2.80
N SER A 54 -3.16 -10.28 -2.35
CA SER A 54 -1.86 -10.48 -3.00
C SER A 54 -1.38 -11.93 -3.00
N LEU A 55 -1.87 -12.78 -2.09
CA LEU A 55 -1.52 -14.20 -2.06
C LEU A 55 -1.87 -14.93 -3.37
N ILE A 56 -2.82 -14.40 -4.15
CA ILE A 56 -3.17 -14.96 -5.47
C ILE A 56 -2.03 -14.84 -6.49
N LEU A 57 -1.11 -13.89 -6.31
CA LEU A 57 0.00 -13.66 -7.24
C LEU A 57 1.01 -14.81 -7.26
N GLN A 58 1.06 -15.64 -6.22
CA GLN A 58 2.07 -16.70 -6.04
C GLN A 58 3.53 -16.22 -6.28
N ASP A 59 3.78 -14.94 -5.99
CA ASP A 59 5.08 -14.29 -6.12
C ASP A 59 5.68 -14.08 -4.73
N ASP A 60 6.66 -14.91 -4.38
CA ASP A 60 7.33 -14.90 -3.07
C ASP A 60 8.06 -13.58 -2.79
N GLU A 61 8.64 -12.95 -3.82
CA GLU A 61 9.33 -11.68 -3.63
C GLU A 61 8.32 -10.58 -3.32
N PHE A 62 7.22 -10.53 -4.08
CA PHE A 62 6.12 -9.62 -3.82
C PHE A 62 5.52 -9.85 -2.43
N GLN A 63 5.28 -11.11 -2.03
CA GLN A 63 4.75 -11.41 -0.69
C GLN A 63 5.69 -10.90 0.41
N ARG A 64 7.01 -11.09 0.28
CA ARG A 64 7.99 -10.56 1.25
C ARG A 64 7.97 -9.03 1.31
N LYS A 65 7.85 -8.34 0.18
CA LYS A 65 7.71 -6.88 0.16
C LYS A 65 6.40 -6.45 0.82
N MET A 66 5.31 -7.18 0.56
CA MET A 66 3.99 -6.92 1.13
C MET A 66 3.95 -7.14 2.64
N ASP A 67 4.61 -8.19 3.14
CA ASP A 67 4.75 -8.44 4.58
C ASP A 67 5.50 -7.30 5.28
N ARG A 68 6.60 -6.84 4.70
CA ARG A 68 7.35 -5.69 5.24
C ARG A 68 6.51 -4.42 5.27
N PHE A 69 5.72 -4.19 4.22
CA PHE A 69 4.81 -3.05 4.18
C PHE A 69 3.69 -3.17 5.21
N PHE A 70 3.09 -4.35 5.36
CA PHE A 70 2.06 -4.62 6.36
C PHE A 70 2.57 -4.40 7.79
N ILE A 71 3.79 -4.87 8.10
CA ILE A 71 4.42 -4.63 9.41
C ILE A 71 4.62 -3.13 9.65
N LEU A 72 5.16 -2.41 8.66
CA LEU A 72 5.37 -0.97 8.74
C LEU A 72 4.08 -0.22 9.04
N ILE A 73 3.01 -0.50 8.29
CA ILE A 73 1.70 0.13 8.47
C ILE A 73 1.08 -0.23 9.83
N ASN A 74 1.21 -1.48 10.30
CA ASN A 74 0.65 -1.85 11.61
C ASN A 74 1.39 -1.20 12.78
N ASN A 75 2.70 -1.02 12.64
CA ASN A 75 3.54 -0.38 13.64
C ASN A 75 3.38 1.14 13.68
N LEU A 76 2.72 1.75 12.68
CA LEU A 76 2.35 3.15 12.76
C LEU A 76 1.52 3.41 14.01
N SER A 77 1.82 4.53 14.65
CA SER A 77 0.98 5.07 15.72
C SER A 77 -0.46 5.21 15.24
N ASN A 78 -1.41 5.00 16.15
CA ASN A 78 -2.81 5.32 15.88
C ASN A 78 -3.08 6.83 15.95
N ASP A 79 -2.05 7.62 16.23
CA ASP A 79 -2.04 9.07 16.25
C ASP A 79 -0.99 9.59 15.25
N PHE A 80 -1.45 10.27 14.20
CA PHE A 80 -0.56 10.74 13.14
C PHE A 80 0.24 11.98 13.50
N GLU A 81 -0.15 12.73 14.53
CA GLU A 81 0.71 13.82 15.05
C GLU A 81 2.04 13.28 15.58
N THR A 82 2.06 11.99 15.96
CA THR A 82 3.26 11.28 16.43
C THR A 82 3.99 10.51 15.34
N ILE A 83 3.43 10.43 14.12
CA ILE A 83 4.06 9.73 13.01
C ILE A 83 5.19 10.61 12.46
N LYS A 84 6.41 10.06 12.44
CA LYS A 84 7.58 10.79 11.99
C LYS A 84 7.57 10.89 10.47
N ARG A 85 8.12 11.99 9.95
CA ARG A 85 8.31 12.16 8.51
C ARG A 85 9.06 10.99 7.87
N ASP A 86 10.08 10.47 8.55
CA ASP A 86 10.87 9.32 8.10
C ASP A 86 10.00 8.05 7.93
N ASP A 87 9.01 7.83 8.81
CA ASP A 87 8.09 6.70 8.69
C ASP A 87 7.20 6.86 7.45
N LEU A 88 6.76 8.09 7.16
CA LEU A 88 5.97 8.43 5.97
C LEU A 88 6.77 8.22 4.70
N ASP A 89 8.00 8.71 4.65
CA ASP A 89 8.90 8.57 3.51
C ASP A 89 9.18 7.08 3.23
N LEU A 90 9.40 6.28 4.28
CA LEU A 90 9.57 4.84 4.16
C LEU A 90 8.30 4.15 3.63
N ILE A 91 7.11 4.57 4.05
CA ILE A 91 5.84 4.05 3.53
C ILE A 91 5.73 4.32 2.02
N PHE A 92 6.03 5.55 1.58
CA PHE A 92 6.00 5.89 0.17
C PHE A 92 7.00 5.09 -0.65
N GLU A 93 8.22 4.92 -0.13
CA GLU A 93 9.25 4.11 -0.78
C GLU A 93 8.74 2.66 -0.97
N ARG A 94 8.22 2.05 0.09
CA ARG A 94 7.70 0.67 0.04
C ARG A 94 6.50 0.53 -0.89
N LEU A 95 5.58 1.49 -0.89
CA LEU A 95 4.41 1.50 -1.75
C LEU A 95 4.80 1.63 -3.24
N ASN A 96 5.73 2.54 -3.55
CA ASN A 96 6.26 2.69 -4.91
C ASN A 96 7.00 1.42 -5.37
N ASN A 97 7.73 0.76 -4.48
CA ASN A 97 8.42 -0.49 -4.80
C ASN A 97 7.44 -1.64 -5.09
N LEU A 98 6.30 -1.70 -4.41
CA LEU A 98 5.24 -2.67 -4.70
C LEU A 98 4.56 -2.40 -6.04
N ILE A 99 4.25 -1.13 -6.34
CA ILE A 99 3.69 -0.71 -7.62
C ILE A 99 4.61 -1.11 -8.78
N LYS A 100 5.89 -0.71 -8.70
CA LYS A 100 6.90 -1.04 -9.72
C LYS A 100 7.14 -2.53 -9.93
N HIS A 101 6.87 -3.35 -8.91
CA HIS A 101 6.97 -4.81 -9.05
C HIS A 101 5.82 -5.39 -9.88
N LEU A 102 4.67 -4.69 -9.91
CA LEU A 102 3.49 -5.12 -10.65
C LEU A 102 3.33 -4.45 -12.02
N GLU A 103 3.96 -3.30 -12.24
CA GLU A 103 4.15 -2.71 -13.58
C GLU A 103 5.04 -3.59 -14.47
#